data_AF-A0A924YF13-F1
#
_entry.id   AF-A0A924YF13-F1
#
_cell.length_a   1.000
_cell.length_b   1.000
_cell.length_c   1.000
_cell.angle_alpha   90.00
_cell.angle_beta   90.00
_cell.angle_gamma   90.00
#
_symmetry.space_group_name_H-M   'P 1'
#
loop_
_entity.id
_entity.type
_entity.pdbx_description
1 polymer ?
#
loop_
_entity_poly.entity_id
_entity_poly.type
_entity_poly.pdbx_seq_one_letter_code
_entity_poly.pdbx_strand_id
1 'polypeptide(L)'
;MATILLIGTLDTKGAEFTYARDLIVQRGHRALVMDAGTAGEPAFEPDIPAAQVAQAGGGNLSELRAQADRGAAVETMTRGAAILAAQFYAEGKFEGVFGMGGGGNTVIA
;
A
#
# COMPACT_ATOMS: atom_id res chain seq x y z
N MET A 1 5.68 2.76 21.80
CA MET A 1 5.73 3.28 20.41
C MET A 1 5.44 2.11 19.50
N ALA A 2 4.35 2.17 18.74
CA ALA A 2 3.98 1.12 17.78
C ALA A 2 4.28 1.60 16.35
N THR A 3 4.54 0.67 15.45
CA THR A 3 4.60 0.87 14.00
C THR A 3 3.29 0.37 13.38
N ILE A 4 2.64 1.23 12.60
CA ILE A 4 1.38 0.94 11.92
C ILE A 4 1.65 0.88 10.42
N LEU A 5 1.29 -0.24 9.78
CA LEU A 5 1.34 -0.40 8.34
C LEU A 5 0.14 0.31 7.69
N LEU A 6 0.40 1.27 6.81
CA LEU A 6 -0.61 1.95 6.00
C LEU A 6 -0.61 1.32 4.61
N ILE A 7 -1.74 0.73 4.18
CA ILE A 7 -1.89 0.12 2.86
C ILE A 7 -2.92 0.91 2.05
N GLY A 8 -2.51 1.40 0.88
CA GLY A 8 -3.47 1.90 -0.10
C GLY A 8 -2.85 2.54 -1.33
N THR A 9 -3.71 3.09 -2.17
CA THR A 9 -3.35 3.62 -3.50
C THR A 9 -2.92 5.10 -3.42
N LEU A 10 -1.62 5.35 -3.30
CA LEU A 10 -1.09 6.70 -3.03
C LEU A 10 -1.18 7.66 -4.22
N ASP A 11 -1.32 7.12 -5.43
CA ASP A 11 -1.52 7.85 -6.68
C ASP A 11 -2.86 8.60 -6.74
N THR A 12 -3.87 8.14 -6.00
CA THR A 12 -5.22 8.73 -5.97
C THR A 12 -5.64 9.22 -4.59
N LYS A 13 -5.03 8.68 -3.52
CA LYS A 13 -5.36 8.98 -2.12
C LYS A 13 -4.18 9.52 -1.32
N GLY A 14 -3.15 10.00 -2.00
CA GLY A 14 -1.92 10.45 -1.37
C GLY A 14 -2.10 11.54 -0.32
N ALA A 15 -3.01 12.50 -0.52
CA ALA A 15 -3.29 13.56 0.46
C ALA A 15 -3.94 12.99 1.74
N GLU A 16 -4.91 12.10 1.60
CA GLU A 16 -5.57 11.48 2.73
C GLU A 16 -4.63 10.51 3.50
N PHE A 17 -3.76 9.76 2.79
CA PHE A 17 -2.75 8.93 3.42
C PHE A 17 -1.64 9.75 4.10
N THR A 18 -1.25 10.90 3.53
CA THR A 18 -0.35 11.87 4.18
C THR A 18 -0.96 12.33 5.50
N TYR A 19 -2.23 12.72 5.49
CA TYR A 19 -2.94 13.15 6.70
C TYR A 19 -2.98 12.04 7.77
N ALA A 20 -3.33 10.81 7.38
CA ALA A 20 -3.34 9.67 8.31
C ALA A 20 -1.95 9.36 8.88
N ARG A 21 -0.91 9.36 8.04
CA ARG A 21 0.49 9.19 8.44
C ARG A 21 0.90 10.24 9.47
N ASP A 22 0.64 11.51 9.21
CA ASP A 22 1.03 12.61 10.09
C ASP A 22 0.31 12.53 11.45
N LEU A 23 -0.97 12.13 11.44
CA LEU A 23 -1.75 11.86 12.65
C LEU A 23 -1.19 10.69 13.49
N ILE A 24 -0.65 9.65 12.85
CA ILE A 24 0.00 8.52 13.53
C ILE A 24 1.30 8.99 14.17
N VAL A 25 2.12 9.72 13.42
CA VAL A 25 3.40 10.28 13.90
C VAL A 25 3.17 11.25 15.07
N GLN A 26 2.17 12.14 14.97
CA GLN A 26 1.82 13.09 16.02
C GLN A 26 1.43 12.41 17.34
N ARG A 27 0.90 11.18 17.29
CA ARG A 27 0.55 10.38 18.48
C ARG A 27 1.73 9.60 19.06
N GLY A 28 2.94 9.78 18.54
CA GLY A 28 4.15 9.09 19.02
C GLY A 28 4.25 7.64 18.52
N HIS A 29 3.73 7.37 17.33
CA HIS A 29 3.84 6.10 16.63
C HIS A 29 4.62 6.28 15.32
N ARG A 30 5.02 5.17 14.70
CA ARG A 30 5.62 5.16 13.37
C ARG A 30 4.58 4.72 12.34
N ALA A 31 4.58 5.34 11.17
CA ALA A 31 3.86 4.85 10.01
C ALA A 31 4.85 4.14 9.08
N LEU A 32 4.52 2.92 8.66
CA LEU A 32 5.20 2.18 7.59
C LEU A 32 4.24 2.18 6.39
N VAL A 33 4.62 2.78 5.27
CA VAL A 33 3.68 3.05 4.17
C VAL A 33 3.93 2.09 2.99
N MET A 34 2.87 1.39 2.60
CA MET A 34 2.84 0.49 1.44
C MET A 34 1.92 1.04 0.36
N ASP A 35 2.50 1.31 -0.81
CA ASP A 35 1.76 1.79 -1.98
C ASP A 35 1.21 0.63 -2.79
N ALA A 36 -0.10 0.63 -3.01
CA ALA A 36 -0.81 -0.32 -3.88
C ALA A 36 -1.40 0.36 -5.14
N GLY A 37 -0.97 1.59 -5.45
CA GLY A 37 -1.41 2.37 -6.61
C GLY A 37 -0.89 1.82 -7.94
N THR A 38 -1.74 1.84 -8.97
CA THR A 38 -1.39 1.37 -10.32
C THR A 38 -1.80 2.34 -11.43
N ALA A 39 -2.39 3.50 -11.10
CA ALA A 39 -2.85 4.48 -12.08
C ALA A 39 -1.86 5.63 -12.29
N GLY A 40 -0.95 5.87 -11.34
CA GLY A 40 0.02 6.95 -11.45
C GLY A 40 1.14 6.85 -10.42
N GLU A 41 1.90 7.93 -10.30
CA GLU A 41 2.97 8.06 -9.31
C GLU A 41 2.38 8.43 -7.94
N PRO A 42 2.98 7.94 -6.84
CA PRO A 42 2.51 8.25 -5.50
C PRO A 42 2.73 9.73 -5.16
N ALA A 43 1.83 10.32 -4.38
CA ALA A 43 1.96 11.74 -3.99
C ALA A 43 3.13 12.03 -3.03
N PHE A 44 3.68 11.01 -2.40
CA PHE A 44 4.86 11.07 -1.55
C PHE A 44 5.59 9.71 -1.59
N GLU A 45 6.85 9.68 -1.18
CA GLU A 45 7.66 8.45 -1.20
C GLU A 45 7.16 7.43 -0.16
N PRO A 46 6.68 6.24 -0.59
CA PRO A 46 6.33 5.16 0.33
C PRO A 46 7.57 4.41 0.84
N ASP A 47 7.48 3.79 2.01
CA ASP A 47 8.51 2.86 2.48
C ASP A 47 8.57 1.58 1.64
N ILE A 48 7.42 1.16 1.10
CA ILE A 48 7.24 -0.03 0.26
C ILE A 48 6.57 0.41 -1.06
N PRO A 49 7.34 0.53 -2.16
CA PRO A 49 6.82 1.05 -3.42
C PRO A 49 5.91 0.05 -4.15
N ALA A 50 4.97 0.56 -4.96
CA ALA A 50 4.03 -0.26 -5.73
C ALA A 50 4.72 -1.30 -6.64
N ALA A 51 5.93 -1.02 -7.12
CA ALA A 51 6.69 -1.98 -7.92
C ALA A 51 7.06 -3.24 -7.12
N GLN A 52 7.44 -3.07 -5.86
CA GLN A 52 7.73 -4.18 -4.96
C GLN A 52 6.46 -4.98 -4.63
N VAL A 53 5.33 -4.28 -4.43
CA VAL A 53 4.03 -4.92 -4.20
C VAL A 53 3.58 -5.73 -5.42
N ALA A 54 3.66 -5.16 -6.62
CA ALA A 54 3.33 -5.86 -7.86
C ALA A 54 4.20 -7.12 -8.06
N GLN A 55 5.51 -7.00 -7.81
CA GLN A 55 6.43 -8.13 -7.91
C GLN A 55 6.08 -9.25 -6.93
N ALA A 56 5.76 -8.93 -5.67
CA ALA A 56 5.31 -9.90 -4.69
C ALA A 56 3.99 -10.58 -5.10
N GLY A 57 3.11 -9.86 -5.80
CA GLY A 57 1.87 -10.38 -6.38
C GLY A 57 2.06 -11.29 -7.60
N GLY A 58 3.28 -11.39 -8.13
CA GLY A 58 3.60 -12.17 -9.33
C GLY A 58 3.41 -11.40 -10.65
N GLY A 59 3.39 -10.07 -10.61
CA GLY A 59 3.27 -9.22 -11.80
C GLY A 59 4.35 -8.14 -11.89
N ASN A 60 4.22 -7.27 -12.88
CA ASN A 60 5.09 -6.12 -13.09
C ASN A 60 4.26 -4.83 -13.14
N LEU A 61 4.64 -3.81 -12.36
CA LEU A 61 3.89 -2.55 -12.28
C LEU A 61 3.74 -1.84 -13.63
N SER A 62 4.76 -1.87 -14.50
CA SER A 62 4.68 -1.22 -15.81
C SER A 62 3.71 -1.96 -16.75
N GLU A 63 3.67 -3.29 -16.69
CA GLU A 63 2.72 -4.11 -17.44
C GLU A 63 1.29 -3.90 -16.95
N LEU A 64 1.08 -3.88 -15.63
CA LEU A 64 -0.23 -3.60 -15.02
C LEU A 64 -0.76 -2.22 -15.44
N ARG A 65 0.11 -1.21 -15.47
CA ARG A 65 -0.21 0.14 -15.97
C ARG A 65 -0.56 0.14 -17.45
N ALA A 66 0.14 -0.64 -18.27
CA ALA A 66 -0.05 -0.69 -19.72
C ALA A 66 -1.31 -1.46 -20.16
N GLN A 67 -1.67 -2.53 -19.45
CA GLN A 67 -2.82 -3.39 -19.79
C GLN A 67 -4.16 -2.69 -19.58
N ALA A 68 -4.22 -1.66 -18.74
CA ALA A 68 -5.43 -0.93 -18.36
C ALA A 68 -6.60 -1.81 -17.85
N ASP A 69 -6.32 -3.07 -17.50
CA ASP A 69 -7.25 -3.97 -16.81
C ASP A 69 -7.18 -3.71 -15.31
N ARG A 70 -8.12 -2.91 -14.83
CA ARG A 70 -8.21 -2.55 -13.42
C ARG A 70 -8.45 -3.77 -12.52
N GLY A 71 -9.15 -4.80 -12.99
CA GLY A 71 -9.44 -6.00 -12.21
C GLY A 71 -8.18 -6.81 -11.95
N ALA A 72 -7.44 -7.12 -13.02
CA ALA A 72 -6.18 -7.85 -12.94
C ALA A 72 -5.13 -7.10 -12.10
N ALA A 73 -5.07 -5.77 -12.23
CA ALA A 73 -4.20 -4.94 -11.41
C ALA A 73 -4.58 -5.01 -9.92
N VAL A 74 -5.86 -4.84 -9.57
CA VAL A 74 -6.32 -4.95 -8.18
C VAL A 74 -6.02 -6.33 -7.61
N GLU A 75 -6.26 -7.41 -8.35
CA GLU A 75 -5.96 -8.78 -7.88
C GLU A 75 -4.46 -8.96 -7.58
N THR A 76 -3.60 -8.53 -8.52
CA THR A 76 -2.14 -8.64 -8.38
C THR A 76 -1.64 -7.85 -7.18
N MET A 77 -2.09 -6.60 -7.03
CA MET A 77 -1.69 -5.74 -5.91
C MET A 77 -2.23 -6.24 -4.56
N THR A 78 -3.45 -6.76 -4.51
CA THR A 78 -4.03 -7.39 -3.31
C THR A 78 -3.18 -8.57 -2.86
N ARG A 79 -2.82 -9.46 -3.79
CA ARG A 79 -1.97 -10.62 -3.49
C ARG A 79 -0.60 -10.19 -2.99
N GLY A 80 0.02 -9.22 -3.65
CA GLY A 80 1.32 -8.67 -3.27
C GLY A 80 1.32 -8.03 -1.89
N ALA A 81 0.30 -7.21 -1.61
CA ALA A 81 0.14 -6.54 -0.32
C ALA A 81 -0.04 -7.58 0.81
N ALA A 82 -0.86 -8.61 0.59
CA ALA A 82 -1.05 -9.69 1.56
C ALA A 82 0.25 -10.46 1.86
N ILE A 83 1.04 -10.80 0.84
CA ILE A 83 2.33 -11.49 1.00
C ILE A 83 3.30 -10.65 1.81
N LEU A 84 3.48 -9.38 1.42
CA LEU A 84 4.43 -8.49 2.09
C LEU A 84 3.98 -8.14 3.51
N ALA A 85 2.69 -7.91 3.73
CA ALA A 85 2.15 -7.66 5.07
C ALA A 85 2.36 -8.87 5.99
N ALA A 86 2.09 -10.09 5.50
CA ALA A 86 2.33 -11.31 6.28
C ALA A 86 3.81 -11.50 6.60
N GLN A 87 4.70 -11.28 5.62
CA GLN A 87 6.15 -11.34 5.81
C GLN A 87 6.62 -10.32 6.86
N PHE A 88 6.24 -9.05 6.70
CA PHE A 88 6.68 -7.98 7.59
C PHE A 88 6.09 -8.12 9.00
N TYR A 89 4.91 -8.68 9.14
CA TYR A 89 4.36 -9.04 10.44
C TYR A 89 5.19 -10.13 11.12
N ALA A 90 5.54 -11.19 10.40
CA ALA A 90 6.41 -12.26 10.92
C ALA A 90 7.81 -11.77 11.30
N GLU A 91 8.32 -10.74 10.60
CA GLU A 91 9.58 -10.06 10.90
C GLU A 91 9.47 -9.04 12.06
N GLY A 92 8.27 -8.81 12.61
CA GLY A 92 8.04 -7.85 13.70
C GLY A 92 8.21 -6.39 13.28
N LYS A 93 7.95 -6.06 12.00
CA LYS A 93 8.10 -4.69 11.47
C LYS A 93 6.94 -3.75 11.79
N PHE A 94 5.77 -4.28 12.17
CA PHE A 94 4.61 -3.50 12.56
C PHE A 94 3.69 -4.28 13.51
N GLU A 95 2.86 -3.55 14.27
CA GLU A 95 1.91 -4.11 15.24
C GLU A 95 0.44 -3.85 14.90
N GLY A 96 0.17 -3.00 13.91
CA GLY A 96 -1.19 -2.72 13.43
C GLY A 96 -1.23 -2.38 11.94
N VAL A 97 -2.42 -2.51 11.35
CA VAL A 97 -2.67 -2.18 9.94
C VAL A 97 -3.77 -1.15 9.85
N PHE A 98 -3.61 -0.19 8.93
CA PHE A 98 -4.60 0.82 8.58
C PHE A 98 -4.76 0.88 7.06
N GLY A 99 -5.99 0.81 6.59
CA GLY A 99 -6.35 0.98 5.18
C GLY A 99 -7.56 1.91 5.06
N MET A 100 -7.64 2.63 3.94
CA MET A 100 -8.76 3.52 3.65
C MET A 100 -8.92 3.75 2.15
N GLY A 101 -10.16 3.77 1.69
CA GLY A 101 -10.50 4.13 0.32
C GLY A 101 -11.92 3.70 -0.05
N GLY A 102 -12.25 3.77 -1.34
CA GLY A 102 -13.49 3.22 -1.88
C GLY A 102 -13.40 1.70 -2.10
N GLY A 103 -14.41 1.09 -2.72
CA GLY A 103 -14.52 -0.38 -2.85
C GLY A 103 -13.26 -1.09 -3.36
N GLY A 104 -12.54 -0.52 -4.34
CA GLY A 104 -11.29 -1.11 -4.84
C GLY A 104 -10.17 -1.16 -3.80
N ASN A 105 -10.01 -0.12 -2.97
CA ASN A 105 -8.99 -0.13 -1.92
C ASN A 105 -9.40 -1.01 -0.73
N THR A 106 -10.71 -1.12 -0.46
CA THR A 106 -11.26 -2.05 0.55
C THR A 106 -11.06 -3.51 0.18
N VAL A 107 -10.91 -3.84 -1.11
CA VAL A 107 -10.54 -5.20 -1.54
C VAL A 107 -9.05 -5.47 -1.31
N ILE A 108 -8.21 -4.43 -1.41
CA ILE A 108 -6.74 -4.54 -1.31
C ILE A 108 -6.29 -4.64 0.15
N ALA A 109 -6.82 -3.76 1.02
CA ALA A 109 -6.40 -3.59 2.40
C ALA A 109 -7.25 -4.40 3.38
#